data_AF-A0A1X0FDT3-F1
#
_entry.id   AF-A0A1X0FDT3-F1
#
_cell.length_a   1.000
_cell.length_b   1.000
_cell.length_c   1.000
_cell.angle_alpha   90.00
_cell.angle_beta   90.00
_cell.angle_gamma   90.00
#
_symmetry.space_group_name_H-M   'P 1'
#
loop_
_entity.id
_entity.type
_entity.pdbx_description
1 polymer ?
#
loop_
_entity_poly.entity_id
_entity_poly.type
_entity_poly.pdbx_seq_one_letter_code
_entity_poly.pdbx_strand_id
1 'polypeptide(L)' 'LLRGEPHPHDHRALRWVTAAELGDVDWVPADRAFLPDLNKVLDRAG' A
#
# COMPACT_ATOMS: atom_id res chain seq x y z
N LEU A 1 -2.16 5.86 -21.39
CA LEU A 1 -2.36 5.13 -20.11
C LEU A 1 -3.30 3.97 -20.38
N LEU A 2 -2.89 2.75 -20.06
CA LEU A 2 -3.79 1.60 -20.08
C LEU A 2 -4.81 1.75 -18.94
N ARG A 3 -6.07 1.38 -19.17
CA ARG A 3 -7.13 1.36 -18.14
C ARG A 3 -7.36 -0.08 -17.68
N GLY A 4 -7.67 -0.25 -16.40
CA GLY A 4 -8.03 -1.54 -15.80
C GLY A 4 -8.32 -1.36 -14.31
N GLU A 5 -9.12 -2.27 -13.75
CA GLU A 5 -9.39 -2.34 -12.31
C GLU A 5 -8.52 -3.46 -11.69
N PRO A 6 -7.87 -3.27 -10.54
CA PRO A 6 -7.09 -4.33 -9.89
C PRO A 6 -7.95 -5.50 -9.41
N HIS A 7 -7.49 -6.73 -9.61
CA HIS A 7 -8.17 -7.95 -9.17
C HIS A 7 -7.20 -8.87 -8.41
N PRO A 8 -7.57 -9.42 -7.23
CA PRO A 8 -6.73 -10.35 -6.48
C PRO A 8 -6.83 -11.77 -7.05
N HIS A 9 -6.02 -12.08 -8.09
CA HIS A 9 -6.01 -13.43 -8.66
C HIS A 9 -5.34 -14.45 -7.73
N ASP A 10 -4.15 -14.11 -7.18
CA ASP A 10 -3.37 -14.97 -6.28
C ASP A 10 -3.20 -14.37 -4.87
N HIS A 11 -3.75 -13.18 -4.64
CA HIS A 11 -3.74 -12.52 -3.33
C HIS A 11 -5.07 -12.76 -2.61
N ARG A 12 -5.04 -12.66 -1.27
CA ARG A 12 -6.27 -12.84 -0.47
C ARG A 12 -7.28 -11.70 -0.65
N ALA A 13 -6.81 -10.48 -0.86
CA ALA A 13 -7.60 -9.27 -0.97
C ALA A 13 -6.73 -8.11 -1.48
N LEU A 14 -7.36 -7.07 -2.00
CA LEU A 14 -6.72 -5.77 -2.28
C LEU A 14 -7.38 -4.68 -1.43
N ARG A 15 -6.57 -3.73 -0.97
CA ARG A 15 -7.03 -2.54 -0.26
C ARG A 15 -6.15 -1.36 -0.66
N TRP A 16 -6.76 -0.28 -1.11
CA TRP A 16 -6.10 1.01 -1.23
C TRP A 16 -6.05 1.68 0.15
N VAL A 17 -4.91 2.26 0.51
CA VAL A 17 -4.67 2.83 1.84
C VAL A 17 -4.02 4.20 1.73
N THR A 18 -4.35 5.08 2.67
CA THR A 18 -3.67 6.36 2.86
C THR A 18 -2.40 6.19 3.70
N ALA A 19 -1.57 7.23 3.79
CA ALA A 19 -0.39 7.25 4.67
C ALA A 19 -0.78 6.93 6.13
N ALA A 20 -1.87 7.52 6.62
CA ALA A 20 -2.36 7.31 7.98
C ALA A 20 -2.80 5.88 8.27
N GLU A 21 -3.23 5.12 7.25
CA GLU A 21 -3.73 3.75 7.38
C GLU A 21 -2.64 2.68 7.16
N LEU A 22 -1.41 3.07 6.81
CA LEU A 22 -0.30 2.12 6.59
C LEU A 22 0.01 1.30 7.83
N GLY A 23 -0.15 1.88 9.02
CA GLY A 23 0.09 1.21 10.30
C GLY A 23 -0.92 0.10 10.62
N ASP A 24 -2.09 0.10 9.97
CA ASP A 24 -3.18 -0.84 10.25
C ASP A 24 -3.06 -2.14 9.42
N VAL A 25 -2.15 -2.17 8.44
CA VAL A 25 -1.91 -3.37 7.61
C VAL A 25 -0.94 -4.30 8.35
N ASP A 26 -1.28 -5.59 8.42
CA ASP A 26 -0.39 -6.63 8.91
C ASP A 26 0.69 -6.96 7.86
N TRP A 27 1.72 -6.12 7.79
CA TRP A 27 2.83 -6.28 6.85
C TRP A 27 3.71 -7.48 7.20
N VAL A 28 4.12 -8.21 6.16
CA VAL A 28 5.19 -9.20 6.26
C VAL A 28 6.48 -8.54 6.75
N PRO A 29 7.33 -9.23 7.54
CA PRO A 29 8.49 -8.59 8.18
C PRO A 29 9.45 -7.88 7.23
N ALA A 30 9.65 -8.41 6.03
CA ALA A 30 10.54 -7.82 5.03
C ALA A 30 10.08 -6.42 4.58
N ASP A 31 8.77 -6.21 4.48
CA ASP A 31 8.19 -5.02 3.87
C ASP A 31 8.10 -3.85 4.86
N ARG A 32 8.15 -4.13 6.17
CA ARG A 32 8.08 -3.11 7.23
C ARG A 32 9.19 -2.06 7.12
N ALA A 33 10.33 -2.43 6.55
CA ALA A 33 11.45 -1.52 6.32
C ALA A 33 11.10 -0.35 5.38
N PHE A 34 10.08 -0.50 4.52
CA PHE A 34 9.70 0.51 3.55
C PHE A 34 8.67 1.52 4.07
N LEU A 35 8.01 1.26 5.21
CA LEU A 35 6.93 2.12 5.72
C LEU A 35 7.33 3.59 5.90
N PRO A 36 8.54 3.94 6.40
CA PRO A 36 8.95 5.34 6.51
C PRO A 36 9.04 6.05 5.16
N ASP A 37 9.43 5.34 4.10
CA ASP A 37 9.56 5.92 2.76
C ASP A 37 8.21 5.99 2.04
N LEU A 38 7.35 5.00 2.24
CA LEU A 38 5.97 5.04 1.73
C LEU A 38 5.19 6.22 2.33
N ASN A 39 5.31 6.45 3.65
CA ASN A 39 4.71 7.63 4.29
C ASN A 39 5.16 8.94 3.60
N LYS A 40 6.47 9.13 3.42
CA LYS A 40 7.00 10.34 2.76
C LYS A 40 6.48 10.54 1.34
N VAL A 41 6.29 9.46 0.57
CA VAL A 41 5.80 9.56 -0.81
C VAL A 41 4.30 9.85 -0.84
N LEU A 42 3.52 9.20 0.01
CA LEU A 42 2.07 9.39 0.07
C LEU A 42 1.68 10.76 0.64
N ASP A 43 2.43 11.28 1.62
CA ASP A 43 2.22 12.63 2.17
C ASP A 43 2.49 13.74 1.14
N ARG A 44 3.29 13.46 0.11
CA ARG A 44 3.57 14.40 -1.00
C ARG A 44 2.56 14.29 -2.14
N ALA A 45 1.79 13.21 -2.17
CA ALA A 45 0.83 12.92 -3.23
C ALA A 45 -0.59 13.42 -2.89
N GLY A 46 -0.84 13.81 -1.64
CA GLY A 46 -2.05 14.53 -1.20
C GLY A 46 -1.87 16.04 -1.27
#